data_AF-A0A9D4DJM4-F1
#
_entry.id   AF-A0A9D4DJM4-F1
#
_cell.length_a   1.000
_cell.length_b   1.000
_cell.length_c   1.000
_cell.angle_alpha   90.00
_cell.angle_beta   90.00
_cell.angle_gamma   90.00
#
_symmetry.space_group_name_H-M   'P 1'
#
loop_
_entity.id
_entity.type
_entity.pdbx_description
1 polymer ?
#
loop_
_entity_poly.entity_id
_entity_poly.type
_entity_poly.pdbx_seq_one_letter_code
_entity_poly.pdbx_strand_id
1 'polypeptide(L)'
;MIRNDTVRCIITDCANNPLGISKSLNHVKDAQLSGYSMYSSYAATGVRIDGEGAWYGIDATSYFQVAFGKFRTIEFDHLPLR
;
A
#
# COMPACT_ATOMS: atom_id res chain seq x y z
N MET A 1 19.09 -38.24 17.94
CA MET A 1 18.79 -37.42 16.75
C MET A 1 18.29 -36.08 17.25
N ILE A 2 19.10 -35.02 17.14
CA ILE A 2 18.74 -33.65 17.59
C ILE A 2 18.30 -32.89 16.34
N ARG A 3 17.05 -32.41 16.31
CA ARG A 3 16.60 -31.43 15.31
C ARG A 3 16.90 -30.04 15.87
N ASN A 4 17.89 -29.37 15.31
CA ASN A 4 18.09 -27.94 15.52
C ASN A 4 17.13 -27.20 14.60
N ASP A 5 15.95 -26.86 15.11
CA ASP A 5 15.04 -25.97 14.40
C ASP A 5 15.43 -24.51 14.68
N THR A 6 15.78 -23.84 13.59
CA THR A 6 16.20 -22.44 13.40
C THR A 6 15.73 -21.43 14.45
N VAL A 7 16.69 -20.68 15.01
CA VAL A 7 16.46 -19.43 15.75
C VAL A 7 15.80 -18.41 14.81
N ARG A 8 14.62 -17.90 15.16
CA ARG A 8 14.00 -16.74 14.49
C ARG A 8 13.93 -15.56 15.46
N CYS A 9 14.76 -14.55 15.22
CA CYS A 9 14.43 -13.17 15.59
C CYS A 9 14.43 -12.37 14.29
N ILE A 10 13.29 -12.31 13.61
CA ILE A 10 13.05 -11.24 12.66
C ILE A 10 12.14 -10.25 13.38
N ILE A 11 12.75 -9.37 14.18
CA ILE A 11 12.08 -8.13 14.60
C ILE A 11 12.27 -7.17 13.41
N THR A 12 11.59 -7.44 12.30
CA THR A 12 11.46 -6.44 11.23
C THR A 12 10.31 -5.54 11.63
N ASP A 13 10.66 -4.32 11.97
CA ASP A 13 9.74 -3.21 12.09
C ASP A 13 9.20 -2.85 10.70
N CYS A 14 8.11 -3.52 10.30
CA CYS A 14 7.49 -3.31 9.00
C CYS A 14 6.71 -1.99 8.96
N ALA A 15 6.16 -1.55 10.10
CA ALA A 15 5.46 -0.27 10.25
C ALA A 15 6.35 0.95 9.92
N ASN A 16 7.62 0.93 10.31
CA ASN A 16 8.56 2.04 10.01
C ASN A 16 9.19 1.98 8.61
N ASN A 17 8.81 1.02 7.76
CA ASN A 17 9.29 0.91 6.38
C ASN A 17 8.16 1.13 5.36
N PRO A 18 7.82 2.40 5.05
CA PRO A 18 6.72 2.71 4.14
C PRO A 18 6.94 2.10 2.75
N LEU A 19 5.88 1.52 2.18
CA LEU A 19 5.90 0.86 0.86
C LEU A 19 6.14 1.83 -0.32
N GLY A 20 6.27 3.13 -0.05
CA GLY A 20 6.62 4.15 -1.04
C GLY A 20 5.45 4.69 -1.85
N ILE A 21 4.26 4.70 -1.26
CA ILE A 21 3.08 5.41 -1.81
C ILE A 21 3.20 6.92 -1.65
N SER A 22 3.94 7.43 -0.66
CA SER A 22 4.18 8.87 -0.55
C SER A 22 4.90 9.41 -1.79
N LYS A 23 4.59 10.64 -2.19
CA LYS A 23 5.24 11.42 -3.24
C LYS A 23 6.72 11.63 -2.93
N SER A 24 7.08 11.80 -1.66
CA SER A 24 8.48 11.91 -1.21
C SER A 24 9.31 10.65 -1.47
N LEU A 25 8.74 9.45 -1.31
CA LEU A 25 9.46 8.18 -1.54
C LEU A 25 9.32 7.68 -2.97
N ASN A 26 8.10 7.73 -3.51
CA ASN A 26 7.74 7.39 -4.88
C ASN A 26 8.30 6.03 -5.37
N HIS A 27 8.42 5.03 -4.50
CA HIS A 27 8.87 3.69 -4.90
C HIS A 27 7.80 2.94 -5.71
N VAL A 28 6.52 3.26 -5.48
CA VAL A 28 5.40 2.76 -6.28
C VAL A 28 5.21 3.71 -7.46
N LYS A 29 5.47 3.27 -8.68
CA LYS A 29 5.30 4.07 -9.89
C LYS A 29 3.84 4.22 -10.26
N ASP A 30 3.47 5.28 -10.98
CA ASP A 30 2.08 5.52 -11.41
C ASP A 30 1.50 4.36 -12.23
N ALA A 31 2.32 3.67 -13.04
CA ALA A 31 1.89 2.49 -13.79
C ALA A 31 1.46 1.30 -12.90
N GLN A 32 1.80 1.34 -11.61
CA GLN A 32 1.39 0.36 -10.61
C GLN A 32 0.13 0.78 -9.86
N LEU A 33 -0.40 1.98 -10.13
CA LEU A 33 -1.60 2.51 -9.53
C LEU A 33 -2.76 2.41 -10.53
N SER A 34 -3.83 1.75 -10.12
CA SER A 34 -5.05 1.67 -10.91
C SER A 34 -6.27 1.82 -10.00
N GLY A 35 -7.41 2.09 -10.61
CA GLY A 35 -8.68 2.18 -9.90
C GLY A 35 -9.84 1.90 -10.83
N TYR A 36 -10.96 1.52 -10.25
CA TYR A 36 -12.20 1.21 -10.95
C TYR A 36 -13.35 2.05 -10.42
N SER A 37 -14.28 2.40 -11.31
CA SER A 37 -15.46 3.24 -11.02
C SER A 37 -15.08 4.49 -10.22
N MET A 38 -14.31 5.40 -10.84
CA MET A 38 -13.81 6.62 -10.19
C MET A 38 -14.16 7.86 -11.00
N TYR A 39 -14.27 9.00 -10.31
CA TYR A 39 -14.42 10.29 -10.99
C TYR A 39 -13.16 10.63 -11.77
N SER A 40 -13.31 11.16 -12.99
CA SER A 40 -12.19 11.43 -13.89
C SER A 40 -11.18 12.44 -13.34
N SER A 41 -11.62 13.40 -12.51
CA SER A 41 -10.76 14.36 -11.82
C SER A 41 -9.99 13.77 -10.63
N TYR A 42 -10.28 12.52 -10.23
CA TYR A 42 -9.70 11.83 -9.08
C TYR A 42 -9.04 10.51 -9.51
N ALA A 43 -8.16 10.60 -10.50
CA ALA A 43 -7.46 9.45 -11.05
C ALA A 43 -6.56 8.76 -10.01
N ALA A 44 -6.48 7.43 -10.08
CA ALA A 44 -5.68 6.62 -9.14
C ALA A 44 -4.19 7.02 -9.11
N THR A 45 -3.63 7.47 -10.23
CA THR A 45 -2.22 7.92 -10.32
C THR A 45 -1.93 9.17 -9.48
N GLY A 46 -2.96 9.93 -9.13
CA GLY A 46 -2.84 11.13 -8.30
C GLY A 46 -2.76 10.86 -6.79
N VAL A 47 -3.03 9.63 -6.33
CA VAL A 47 -3.05 9.32 -4.89
C VAL A 47 -1.67 9.14 -4.33
N ARG A 48 -1.27 10.09 -3.48
CA ARG A 48 -0.04 10.07 -2.69
C ARG A 48 -0.33 10.74 -1.34
N ILE A 49 0.19 10.18 -0.24
CA ILE A 49 -0.10 10.64 1.16
C ILE A 49 0.24 12.13 1.41
N ASP A 50 1.20 12.66 0.66
CA ASP A 50 1.73 14.03 0.68
C ASP A 50 1.65 14.67 -0.72
N GLY A 51 0.75 14.18 -1.58
CA GLY A 51 0.46 14.74 -2.89
C GLY A 51 -0.70 15.73 -2.88
N GLU A 52 -0.87 16.42 -4.01
CA GLU A 52 -2.02 17.33 -4.23
C GLU A 52 -3.25 16.59 -4.75
N GLY A 53 -3.10 15.32 -5.14
CA GLY A 53 -4.16 14.51 -5.71
C GLY A 53 -4.82 13.56 -4.71
N ALA A 54 -6.06 13.18 -4.99
CA ALA A 54 -6.81 12.18 -4.25
C ALA A 54 -7.50 11.23 -5.23
N TRP A 55 -7.94 10.08 -4.71
CA TRP A 55 -8.78 9.12 -5.43
C TRP A 55 -10.14 9.10 -4.77
N TYR A 56 -11.18 9.05 -5.59
CA TYR A 56 -12.55 9.05 -5.10
C TYR A 56 -13.39 8.11 -5.95
N GLY A 57 -13.93 7.08 -5.29
CA GLY A 57 -14.85 6.12 -5.88
C GLY A 57 -16.24 6.72 -6.11
N ILE A 58 -16.93 6.24 -7.13
CA ILE A 58 -18.31 6.62 -7.45
C ILE A 58 -19.31 5.90 -6.54
N ASP A 59 -19.07 4.62 -6.25
CA ASP A 59 -20.03 3.76 -5.55
C ASP A 59 -19.35 2.64 -4.74
N ALA A 60 -20.14 1.72 -4.20
CA ALA A 60 -19.66 0.61 -3.38
C ALA A 60 -18.85 -0.44 -4.16
N THR A 61 -18.84 -0.39 -5.49
CA THR A 61 -18.04 -1.29 -6.35
C THR A 61 -16.67 -0.70 -6.69
N SER A 62 -16.46 0.59 -6.38
CA SER A 62 -15.20 1.27 -6.63
C SER A 62 -14.06 0.67 -5.81
N TYR A 63 -12.90 0.54 -6.45
CA TYR A 63 -11.68 0.11 -5.76
C TYR A 63 -10.46 0.87 -6.25
N PHE A 64 -9.49 1.01 -5.36
CA PHE A 64 -8.14 1.45 -5.65
C PHE A 64 -7.19 0.26 -5.53
N GLN A 65 -6.29 0.12 -6.49
CA GLN A 65 -5.38 -1.01 -6.58
C GLN A 65 -3.94 -0.52 -6.69
N VAL A 66 -3.07 -1.18 -5.93
CA VAL A 66 -1.61 -1.03 -6.00
C VAL A 66 -0.99 -2.36 -6.42
N ALA A 67 -0.37 -2.39 -7.59
CA ALA A 67 0.30 -3.57 -8.13
C ALA A 67 1.77 -3.64 -7.67
N PHE A 68 2.04 -4.32 -6.55
CA PHE A 68 3.40 -4.43 -5.98
C PHE A 68 4.38 -5.28 -6.81
N GLY A 69 3.91 -6.07 -7.77
CA GLY A 69 4.71 -6.84 -8.74
C GLY A 69 5.50 -8.04 -8.17
N LYS A 70 5.93 -7.98 -6.91
CA LYS A 70 6.53 -9.09 -6.15
C LYS A 70 5.78 -9.25 -4.83
N PHE A 71 5.84 -10.44 -4.22
CA PHE A 71 5.29 -10.66 -2.89
C PHE A 71 5.89 -9.66 -1.89
N ARG A 72 5.02 -9.08 -1.08
CA ARG A 72 5.34 -8.16 0.02
C ARG A 72 4.52 -8.58 1.23
N THR A 73 5.13 -8.59 2.40
CA THR A 73 4.40 -8.62 3.66
C THR A 73 3.87 -7.22 3.90
N ILE A 74 2.56 -7.09 4.08
CA ILE A 74 1.90 -5.82 4.40
C ILE A 74 1.43 -5.92 5.84
N GLU A 75 1.89 -4.99 6.67
CA GLU A 75 1.36 -4.81 8.01
C GLU A 75 0.23 -3.79 7.94
N PHE A 76 -0.91 -4.13 8.53
CA PHE A 76 -2.00 -3.19 8.73
C PHE A 76 -1.91 -2.72 10.17
N ASP A 77 -1.64 -1.44 10.39
CA ASP A 77 -1.85 -0.85 11.70
C ASP A 77 -3.32 -1.09 12.07
N HIS A 78 -3.55 -1.84 13.14
CA HIS A 78 -4.87 -1.97 13.73
C HIS A 78 -5.25 -0.62 14.31
N LEU A 79 -5.80 0.27 13.48
CA LEU A 79 -6.52 1.43 13.98
C LEU A 79 -7.74 0.90 14.75
N PRO A 80 -7.88 1.19 16.05
CA PRO A 80 -9.12 0.85 16.75
C PRO A 80 -10.26 1.55 16.02
N LEU A 81 -11.24 0.77 15.55
CA LEU A 81 -12.49 1.29 15.03
C LEU A 81 -13.11 2.16 16.14
N ARG A 82 -13.16 3.48 15.91
CA ARG A 82 -13.94 4.43 16.71
C ARG A 82 -15.33 4.56 16.14
#